data_AF-A0A2I2KKD8-F1
#
_entry.id   AF-A0A2I2KKD8-F1
#
_cell.length_a   1.000
_cell.length_b   1.000
_cell.length_c   1.000
_cell.angle_alpha   90.00
_cell.angle_beta   90.00
_cell.angle_gamma   90.00
#
_symmetry.space_group_name_H-M   'P 1'
#
loop_
_entity.id
_entity.type
_entity.pdbx_description
1 polymer ?
#
loop_
_entity_poly.entity_id
_entity_poly.type
_entity_poly.pdbx_seq_one_letter_code
_entity_poly.pdbx_strand_id
1 'polypeptide(L)'
;MICFGPDHGRGLVDMTHVEVRSVVDTWAAQDAELGARWRWVQIFENRGTAMGASNPHPHGQVWACDALPDEAAVEDTHQREHFARSGSSLLLDYLRTELVAGERIVLNEEDWVVVVPFWAMWPFETLLLPRRPVSRLADLDPAQRDGLAHVLGRLLAGYDALFAHPFPFSMGWHGAPGPHPAPTPPTPPMPSDRRPETVWQLHAHFYPPLLRSPTIRKHVVGYEMFAEVQRDLTPEDAAIRLRTVMSASWDSVVTLPPTAATALPGSPLHLRPS
;
A
#
# COMPACT_ATOMS: atom_id res chain seq x y z
N MET A 1 -0.50 18.44 5.40
CA MET A 1 0.58 17.95 4.51
C MET A 1 1.54 17.16 5.38
N ILE A 2 1.98 16.00 4.92
CA ILE A 2 2.99 15.17 5.59
C ILE A 2 4.21 15.13 4.66
N CYS A 3 5.29 15.84 4.99
CA CYS A 3 6.55 15.66 4.28
C CYS A 3 7.19 14.35 4.75
N PHE A 4 7.60 13.50 3.81
CA PHE A 4 8.13 12.19 4.17
C PHE A 4 9.56 12.26 4.72
N GLY A 5 10.35 13.24 4.28
CA GLY A 5 11.70 13.45 4.77
C GLY A 5 12.24 14.85 4.40
N PRO A 6 13.46 15.20 4.83
CA PRO A 6 14.05 16.50 4.52
C PRO A 6 14.60 16.59 3.09
N ASP A 7 14.85 15.46 2.44
CA ASP A 7 15.43 15.42 1.09
C ASP A 7 14.35 15.59 0.02
N HIS A 8 14.51 16.61 -0.83
CA HIS A 8 13.56 16.95 -1.89
C HIS A 8 13.59 15.99 -3.08
N GLY A 9 14.61 15.14 -3.21
CA GLY A 9 14.77 14.21 -4.33
C GLY A 9 14.42 12.76 -4.03
N ARG A 10 14.19 12.39 -2.76
CA ARG A 10 14.05 10.98 -2.33
C ARG A 10 12.61 10.63 -1.97
N GLY A 11 11.92 9.91 -2.86
CA GLY A 11 10.57 9.41 -2.60
C GLY A 11 10.58 8.22 -1.64
N LEU A 12 9.40 7.69 -1.29
CA LEU A 12 9.28 6.50 -0.42
C LEU A 12 10.09 5.29 -0.92
N VAL A 13 10.28 5.15 -2.24
CA VAL A 13 11.11 4.10 -2.84
C VAL A 13 12.61 4.24 -2.53
N ASP A 14 13.08 5.47 -2.32
CA ASP A 14 14.49 5.80 -2.06
C ASP A 14 14.81 5.83 -0.56
N MET A 15 13.80 5.66 0.28
CA MET A 15 13.90 5.67 1.73
C MET A 15 14.35 4.32 2.27
N THR A 16 15.14 4.36 3.34
CA THR A 16 15.46 3.18 4.14
C THR A 16 14.20 2.65 4.83
N HIS A 17 14.22 1.38 5.23
CA HIS A 17 13.10 0.77 5.97
C HIS A 17 12.70 1.60 7.21
N VAL A 18 13.67 2.12 7.97
CA VAL A 18 13.43 2.95 9.16
C VAL A 18 12.75 4.28 8.81
N GLU A 19 13.14 4.90 7.70
CA GLU A 19 12.51 6.13 7.21
C GLU A 19 11.06 5.86 6.77
N VAL A 20 10.79 4.79 6.00
CA VAL A 20 9.43 4.41 5.61
C VAL A 20 8.58 4.05 6.83
N ARG A 21 9.16 3.34 7.81
CA ARG A 21 8.49 3.01 9.07
C ARG A 21 8.06 4.27 9.83
N SER A 22 8.89 5.30 9.84
CA SER A 22 8.55 6.59 10.47
C SER A 22 7.37 7.28 9.76
N VAL A 23 7.26 7.16 8.44
CA VAL A 23 6.10 7.63 7.68
C VAL A 23 4.84 6.84 8.06
N VAL A 24 4.93 5.51 8.16
CA VAL A 24 3.82 4.64 8.60
C VAL A 24 3.34 5.02 10.01
N ASP A 25 4.27 5.24 10.95
CA ASP A 25 3.91 5.69 12.31
C ASP A 25 3.23 7.06 12.28
N THR A 26 3.67 7.96 11.40
CA THR A 26 3.05 9.28 11.21
C THR A 26 1.62 9.14 10.67
N TRP A 27 1.39 8.27 9.68
CA TRP A 27 0.04 7.99 9.18
C TRP A 27 -0.87 7.43 10.27
N ALA A 28 -0.40 6.43 11.04
CA ALA A 28 -1.17 5.86 12.14
C ALA A 28 -1.48 6.90 13.23
N ALA A 29 -0.54 7.80 13.54
CA ALA A 29 -0.75 8.87 14.51
C ALA A 29 -1.80 9.89 14.01
N GLN A 30 -1.74 10.28 12.73
CA GLN A 30 -2.71 11.21 12.14
C GLN A 30 -4.11 10.59 12.03
N ASP A 31 -4.20 9.31 11.66
CA ASP A 31 -5.46 8.54 11.67
C ASP A 31 -6.06 8.50 13.08
N ALA A 32 -5.26 8.21 14.12
CA ALA A 32 -5.72 8.21 15.51
C ALA A 32 -6.20 9.58 16.00
N GLU A 33 -5.40 10.63 15.77
CA GLU A 33 -5.69 11.99 16.22
C GLU A 33 -6.96 12.55 15.54
N LEU A 34 -7.00 12.50 14.21
CA LEU A 34 -8.10 13.08 13.44
C LEU A 34 -9.33 12.19 13.49
N GLY A 35 -9.16 10.87 13.52
CA GLY A 35 -10.24 9.89 13.59
C GLY A 35 -10.98 9.90 14.93
N ALA A 36 -10.42 10.52 15.99
CA ALA A 36 -11.15 10.78 17.23
C ALA A 36 -12.17 11.92 17.10
N ARG A 37 -12.01 12.80 16.10
CA ARG A 37 -12.81 14.02 15.92
C ARG A 37 -13.69 13.98 14.67
N TRP A 38 -13.18 13.43 13.57
CA TRP A 38 -13.80 13.47 12.26
C TRP A 38 -14.30 12.10 11.85
N ARG A 39 -15.35 12.07 11.02
CA ARG A 39 -15.95 10.81 10.57
C ARG A 39 -15.10 10.08 9.56
N TRP A 40 -14.38 10.82 8.70
CA TRP A 40 -13.49 10.26 7.70
C TRP A 40 -12.14 10.97 7.73
N VAL A 41 -11.07 10.18 7.69
CA VAL A 41 -9.69 10.66 7.56
C VAL A 41 -9.11 10.04 6.30
N GLN A 42 -8.96 10.84 5.25
CA GLN A 42 -8.38 10.41 3.99
C GLN A 42 -6.88 10.70 3.97
N ILE A 43 -6.07 9.66 4.14
CA ILE A 43 -4.62 9.73 3.93
C ILE A 43 -4.34 9.31 2.49
N PHE A 44 -3.59 10.12 1.75
CA PHE A 44 -3.27 9.84 0.35
C PHE A 44 -1.96 10.50 -0.11
N GLU A 45 -1.38 9.99 -1.20
CA GLU A 45 -0.21 10.54 -1.89
C GLU A 45 -0.50 10.62 -3.39
N ASN A 46 -0.05 11.70 -4.02
CA ASN A 46 0.04 11.80 -5.48
C ASN A 46 1.53 11.90 -5.86
N ARG A 47 2.07 10.84 -6.47
CA ARG A 47 3.47 10.77 -6.91
C ARG A 47 3.57 11.07 -8.40
N GLY A 48 4.46 12.02 -8.74
CA GLY A 48 4.79 12.36 -10.11
C GLY A 48 3.83 13.36 -10.76
N THR A 49 4.35 14.15 -11.70
CA THR A 49 3.60 15.22 -12.39
C THR A 49 2.39 14.69 -13.16
N ALA A 50 2.46 13.45 -13.65
CA ALA A 50 1.37 12.78 -14.34
C ALA A 50 0.10 12.62 -13.48
N MET A 51 0.24 12.62 -12.15
CA MET A 51 -0.85 12.52 -11.17
C MET A 51 -1.16 13.86 -10.49
N GLY A 52 -0.72 14.98 -11.07
CA GLY A 52 -1.04 16.31 -10.57
C GLY A 52 -0.20 16.79 -9.38
N ALA A 53 0.92 16.11 -9.07
CA ALA A 53 1.88 16.61 -8.09
C ALA A 53 2.52 17.92 -8.59
N SER A 54 2.13 19.04 -7.99
CA SER A 54 2.64 20.38 -8.33
C SER A 54 3.92 20.76 -7.58
N ASN A 55 4.19 20.13 -6.43
CA ASN A 55 5.43 20.27 -5.67
C ASN A 55 6.26 18.98 -5.81
N PRO A 56 7.52 19.05 -6.27
CA PRO A 56 8.36 17.87 -6.45
C PRO A 56 8.80 17.22 -5.15
N HIS A 57 8.70 17.91 -4.00
CA HIS A 57 9.07 17.33 -2.71
C HIS A 57 8.14 16.17 -2.34
N PRO A 58 8.67 14.99 -1.97
CA PRO A 58 7.85 13.83 -1.59
C PRO A 58 6.98 14.09 -0.36
N HIS A 59 5.67 14.06 -0.55
CA HIS A 59 4.72 14.33 0.52
C HIS A 59 3.40 13.58 0.34
N GLY A 60 2.80 13.23 1.48
CA GLY A 60 1.42 12.82 1.59
C GLY A 60 0.51 13.98 2.00
N GLN A 61 -0.78 13.75 1.89
CA GLN A 61 -1.84 14.66 2.33
C GLN A 61 -2.81 13.90 3.23
N VAL A 62 -3.43 14.65 4.15
CA VAL A 62 -4.48 14.14 5.03
C VAL A 62 -5.61 15.13 5.03
N TRP A 63 -6.78 14.69 4.59
CA TRP A 63 -8.01 15.47 4.62
C TRP A 63 -8.99 14.80 5.59
N ALA A 64 -9.59 15.58 6.47
CA ALA A 64 -10.54 15.07 7.46
C ALA A 64 -11.91 15.72 7.28
N CYS A 65 -12.97 14.90 7.33
CA CYS A 65 -14.33 15.31 6.96
C CYS A 65 -15.36 14.83 8.00
N ASP A 66 -16.41 15.63 8.23
CA ASP A 66 -17.57 15.27 9.08
C ASP A 66 -18.50 14.22 8.44
N ALA A 67 -18.54 14.21 7.10
CA ALA A 67 -19.33 13.28 6.31
C ALA A 67 -18.42 12.22 5.67
N LEU A 68 -19.00 11.07 5.32
CA LEU A 68 -18.32 10.10 4.47
C LEU A 68 -18.30 10.62 3.03
N PRO A 69 -17.13 10.67 2.38
CA PRO A 69 -17.05 10.87 0.94
C PRO A 69 -17.73 9.72 0.18
N ASP A 70 -18.02 9.94 -1.11
CA ASP A 70 -18.79 9.01 -1.93
C ASP A 70 -18.22 7.59 -1.95
N GLU A 71 -16.91 7.43 -2.23
CA GLU A 71 -16.24 6.11 -2.24
C GLU A 71 -16.31 5.42 -0.87
N ALA A 72 -16.03 6.17 0.20
CA ALA A 72 -16.09 5.64 1.57
C ALA A 72 -17.51 5.20 1.97
N ALA A 73 -18.54 5.93 1.52
CA ALA A 73 -19.94 5.60 1.78
C ALA A 73 -20.37 4.33 1.02
N VAL A 74 -19.92 4.16 -0.22
CA VAL A 74 -20.16 2.96 -1.02
C VAL A 74 -19.46 1.75 -0.38
N GLU A 75 -18.19 1.88 0.01
CA GLU A 75 -17.46 0.81 0.68
C GLU A 75 -18.06 0.45 2.05
N ASP A 76 -18.48 1.43 2.86
CA ASP A 76 -19.13 1.19 4.16
C ASP A 76 -20.40 0.37 3.99
N THR A 77 -21.22 0.73 3.01
CA THR A 77 -22.49 0.06 2.72
C THR A 77 -22.25 -1.40 2.33
N HIS A 78 -21.38 -1.67 1.34
CA HIS A 78 -21.17 -3.02 0.83
C HIS A 78 -20.45 -3.93 1.85
N GLN A 79 -19.50 -3.41 2.62
CA GLN A 79 -18.83 -4.18 3.68
C GLN A 79 -19.82 -4.54 4.81
N ARG A 80 -20.68 -3.62 5.23
CA ARG A 80 -21.73 -3.89 6.23
C ARG A 80 -22.74 -4.91 5.74
N GLU A 81 -23.24 -4.75 4.52
CA GLU A 81 -24.21 -5.67 3.94
C GLU A 81 -23.64 -7.08 3.79
N HIS A 82 -22.39 -7.21 3.33
CA HIS A 82 -21.73 -8.51 3.26
C HIS A 82 -21.58 -9.13 4.65
N PHE A 83 -21.05 -8.38 5.62
CA PHE A 83 -20.88 -8.87 6.99
C PHE A 83 -22.20 -9.30 7.62
N ALA A 84 -23.30 -8.56 7.38
CA ALA A 84 -24.63 -8.92 7.86
C ALA A 84 -25.16 -10.23 7.24
N ARG A 85 -24.78 -10.55 5.99
CA ARG A 85 -25.17 -11.78 5.30
C ARG A 85 -24.29 -12.99 5.63
N SER A 86 -22.97 -12.80 5.73
CA SER A 86 -21.99 -13.89 5.83
C SER A 86 -21.42 -14.11 7.24
N GLY A 87 -21.46 -13.08 8.09
CA GLY A 87 -20.76 -13.05 9.37
C GLY A 87 -19.23 -12.96 9.26
N SER A 88 -18.70 -12.54 8.10
CA SER A 88 -17.27 -12.38 7.81
C SER A 88 -17.00 -11.09 7.05
N SER A 89 -15.78 -10.56 7.17
CA SER A 89 -15.35 -9.37 6.42
C SER A 89 -15.26 -9.66 4.92
N LEU A 90 -15.82 -8.76 4.11
CA LEU A 90 -15.81 -8.87 2.65
C LEU A 90 -14.39 -9.02 2.10
N LEU A 91 -13.48 -8.14 2.52
CA LEU A 91 -12.11 -8.14 1.99
C LEU A 91 -11.25 -9.28 2.54
N LEU A 92 -11.57 -9.83 3.72
CA LEU A 92 -10.90 -11.03 4.20
C LEU A 92 -11.39 -12.28 3.46
N ASP A 93 -12.68 -12.38 3.15
CA ASP A 93 -13.20 -13.42 2.25
C ASP A 93 -12.54 -13.34 0.87
N TYR A 94 -12.50 -12.15 0.30
CA TYR A 94 -11.81 -11.89 -0.97
C TYR A 94 -10.34 -12.32 -0.91
N LEU A 95 -9.61 -11.90 0.13
CA LEU A 95 -8.21 -12.25 0.32
C LEU A 95 -8.02 -13.77 0.43
N ARG A 96 -8.90 -14.48 1.14
CA ARG A 96 -8.87 -15.95 1.22
C ARG A 96 -9.01 -16.57 -0.17
N THR A 97 -9.91 -16.07 -1.00
CA THR A 97 -10.06 -16.52 -2.39
C THR A 97 -8.81 -16.25 -3.22
N GLU A 98 -8.23 -15.05 -3.13
CA GLU A 98 -7.01 -14.70 -3.87
C GLU A 98 -5.80 -15.53 -3.44
N LEU A 99 -5.67 -15.83 -2.15
CA LEU A 99 -4.59 -16.68 -1.63
C LEU A 99 -4.69 -18.13 -2.12
N VAL A 100 -5.90 -18.64 -2.33
CA VAL A 100 -6.11 -19.98 -2.89
C VAL A 100 -5.81 -20.01 -4.40
N ALA A 101 -6.24 -19.00 -5.14
CA ALA A 101 -6.03 -18.93 -6.59
C ALA A 101 -4.58 -18.57 -6.97
N GLY A 102 -3.98 -17.61 -6.27
CA GLY A 102 -2.59 -17.17 -6.44
C GLY A 102 -2.31 -16.35 -7.71
N GLU A 103 -3.17 -16.38 -8.71
CA GLU A 103 -2.93 -15.79 -10.04
C GLU A 103 -2.66 -14.27 -9.99
N ARG A 104 -3.38 -13.55 -9.12
CA ARG A 104 -3.31 -12.09 -8.99
C ARG A 104 -2.49 -11.59 -7.79
N ILE A 105 -1.89 -12.49 -7.01
CA ILE A 105 -1.01 -12.14 -5.87
C ILE A 105 0.29 -11.53 -6.40
N VAL A 106 0.62 -10.31 -6.00
CA VAL A 106 1.88 -9.63 -6.36
C VAL A 106 2.94 -9.86 -5.28
N LEU A 107 2.59 -9.61 -4.01
CA LEU A 107 3.42 -9.84 -2.83
C LEU A 107 2.60 -10.57 -1.76
N ASN A 108 3.22 -11.50 -1.04
CA ASN A 108 2.59 -12.30 0.00
C ASN A 108 3.52 -12.41 1.21
N GLU A 109 3.54 -11.36 2.02
CA GLU A 109 4.35 -11.26 3.23
C GLU A 109 3.64 -11.85 4.44
N GLU A 110 4.34 -11.90 5.59
CA GLU A 110 3.81 -12.46 6.83
C GLU A 110 2.52 -11.77 7.31
N ASP A 111 2.47 -10.44 7.26
CA ASP A 111 1.32 -9.65 7.73
C ASP A 111 0.52 -8.97 6.61
N TRP A 112 1.10 -8.85 5.41
CA TRP A 112 0.53 -8.04 4.32
C TRP A 112 0.51 -8.80 3.00
N VAL A 113 -0.52 -8.54 2.20
CA VAL A 113 -0.65 -9.07 0.84
C VAL A 113 -0.92 -7.91 -0.11
N VAL A 114 -0.29 -7.98 -1.28
CA VAL A 114 -0.58 -7.10 -2.41
C VAL A 114 -1.16 -7.96 -3.52
N VAL A 115 -2.32 -7.56 -4.06
CA VAL A 115 -2.94 -8.17 -5.23
C VAL A 115 -3.15 -7.13 -6.32
N VAL A 116 -3.21 -7.56 -7.57
CA VAL A 116 -3.95 -6.79 -8.59
C VAL A 116 -5.41 -7.19 -8.43
N PRO A 117 -6.32 -6.30 -7.98
CA PRO A 117 -7.67 -6.71 -7.69
C PRO A 117 -8.39 -7.24 -8.94
N PHE A 118 -9.29 -8.21 -8.77
CA PHE A 118 -10.06 -8.77 -9.89
C PHE A 118 -10.82 -7.69 -10.69
N TRP A 119 -11.28 -6.66 -9.98
CA TRP A 119 -12.01 -5.50 -10.52
C TRP A 119 -11.11 -4.32 -10.89
N ALA A 120 -9.78 -4.50 -10.97
CA ALA A 120 -8.84 -3.44 -11.29
C ALA A 120 -9.26 -2.63 -12.53
N MET A 121 -9.19 -1.30 -12.41
CA MET A 121 -9.42 -0.34 -13.49
C MET A 121 -8.12 0.13 -14.11
N TRP A 122 -7.12 0.42 -13.26
CA TRP A 122 -5.81 0.91 -13.72
C TRP A 122 -4.92 -0.26 -14.16
N PRO A 123 -4.00 -0.05 -15.14
CA PRO A 123 -3.29 -1.16 -15.77
C PRO A 123 -2.49 -2.02 -14.80
N PHE A 124 -1.87 -1.40 -13.81
CA PHE A 124 -1.12 -2.06 -12.75
C PHE A 124 -1.67 -1.64 -11.37
N GLU A 125 -2.99 -1.50 -11.27
CA GLU A 125 -3.68 -1.25 -10.01
C GLU A 125 -3.27 -2.29 -8.98
N THR A 126 -3.02 -1.87 -7.74
CA THR A 126 -2.84 -2.83 -6.64
C THR A 126 -3.67 -2.47 -5.43
N LEU A 127 -4.14 -3.52 -4.74
CA LEU A 127 -4.78 -3.47 -3.45
C LEU A 127 -3.82 -4.09 -2.43
N LEU A 128 -3.40 -3.29 -1.45
CA LEU A 128 -2.56 -3.70 -0.33
C LEU A 128 -3.43 -3.82 0.92
N LEU A 129 -3.47 -4.98 1.55
CA LEU A 129 -4.29 -5.22 2.75
C LEU A 129 -3.60 -6.16 3.74
N PRO A 130 -3.84 -6.00 5.06
CA PRO A 130 -3.29 -6.89 6.05
C PRO A 130 -4.02 -8.24 6.02
N ARG A 131 -3.30 -9.30 6.37
CA ARG A 131 -3.81 -10.69 6.40
C ARG A 131 -4.74 -10.96 7.57
N ARG A 132 -4.61 -10.16 8.62
CA ARG A 132 -5.39 -10.27 9.85
C ARG A 132 -6.48 -9.19 9.88
N PRO A 133 -7.58 -9.42 10.61
CA PRO A 133 -8.60 -8.40 10.81
C PRO A 133 -7.98 -7.16 11.47
N VAL A 134 -8.03 -6.03 10.75
CA VAL A 134 -7.60 -4.70 11.22
C VAL A 134 -8.53 -3.70 10.58
N SER A 135 -9.12 -2.79 11.35
CA SER A 135 -10.10 -1.83 10.83
C SER A 135 -9.48 -0.49 10.44
N ARG A 136 -8.45 -0.02 11.14
CA ARG A 136 -7.82 1.28 10.89
C ARG A 136 -6.29 1.21 10.95
N LEU A 137 -5.61 2.22 10.41
CA LEU A 137 -4.14 2.31 10.49
C LEU A 137 -3.67 2.44 11.94
N ALA A 138 -4.42 3.18 12.77
CA ALA A 138 -4.16 3.33 14.19
C ALA A 138 -4.13 1.99 14.97
N ASP A 139 -4.87 0.98 14.48
CA ASP A 139 -5.02 -0.32 15.13
C ASP A 139 -3.86 -1.29 14.84
N LEU A 140 -2.92 -0.92 13.94
CA LEU A 140 -1.76 -1.75 13.61
C LEU A 140 -0.79 -1.85 14.78
N ASP A 141 -0.40 -3.07 15.13
CA ASP A 141 0.66 -3.35 16.09
C ASP A 141 2.06 -3.02 15.52
N PRO A 142 3.10 -2.94 16.36
CA PRO A 142 4.45 -2.57 15.89
C PRO A 142 5.01 -3.48 14.80
N ALA A 143 4.75 -4.80 14.85
CA ALA A 143 5.26 -5.76 13.86
C ALA A 143 4.53 -5.58 12.53
N GLN A 144 3.22 -5.36 12.56
CA GLN A 144 2.44 -5.06 11.36
C GLN A 144 2.88 -3.75 10.70
N ARG A 145 3.28 -2.74 11.48
CA ARG A 145 3.84 -1.48 10.94
C ARG A 145 5.21 -1.67 10.30
N ASP A 146 6.07 -2.51 10.89
CA ASP A 146 7.35 -2.88 10.27
C ASP A 146 7.16 -3.66 8.97
N GLY A 147 6.21 -4.62 8.98
CA GLY A 147 5.81 -5.36 7.79
C GLY A 147 5.22 -4.46 6.71
N LEU A 148 4.47 -3.42 7.09
CA LEU A 148 3.92 -2.45 6.15
C LEU A 148 5.03 -1.64 5.47
N ALA A 149 6.00 -1.15 6.24
CA ALA A 149 7.14 -0.43 5.69
C ALA A 149 7.95 -1.32 4.71
N HIS A 150 8.11 -2.59 5.05
CA HIS A 150 8.77 -3.56 4.19
C HIS A 150 8.02 -3.80 2.86
N VAL A 151 6.72 -4.12 2.93
CA VAL A 151 5.93 -4.43 1.72
C VAL A 151 5.76 -3.20 0.81
N LEU A 152 5.67 -1.99 1.39
CA LEU A 152 5.64 -0.74 0.61
C LEU A 152 6.93 -0.54 -0.18
N GLY A 153 8.09 -0.68 0.48
CA GLY A 153 9.38 -0.57 -0.21
C GLY A 153 9.50 -1.55 -1.37
N ARG A 154 9.09 -2.81 -1.16
CA ARG A 154 9.07 -3.83 -2.22
C ARG A 154 8.12 -3.49 -3.37
N LEU A 155 6.90 -3.07 -3.06
CA LEU A 155 5.89 -2.72 -4.06
C LEU A 155 6.35 -1.55 -4.92
N LEU A 156 6.82 -0.47 -4.29
CA LEU A 156 7.28 0.74 -4.98
C LEU A 156 8.52 0.48 -5.84
N ALA A 157 9.47 -0.32 -5.35
CA ALA A 157 10.62 -0.73 -6.14
C ALA A 157 10.23 -1.56 -7.36
N GLY A 158 9.26 -2.47 -7.22
CA GLY A 158 8.74 -3.25 -8.34
C GLY A 158 7.99 -2.40 -9.37
N TYR A 159 7.26 -1.37 -8.93
CA TYR A 159 6.67 -0.39 -9.84
C TYR A 159 7.73 0.36 -10.65
N ASP A 160 8.76 0.90 -10.00
CA ASP A 160 9.83 1.62 -10.70
C ASP A 160 10.61 0.69 -11.65
N ALA A 161 10.79 -0.59 -11.27
CA ALA A 161 11.45 -1.60 -12.09
C ALA A 161 10.64 -1.99 -13.34
N LEU A 162 9.30 -1.91 -13.30
CA LEU A 162 8.43 -2.35 -14.38
C LEU A 162 8.75 -1.70 -15.73
N PHE A 163 9.12 -0.42 -15.70
CA PHE A 163 9.54 0.33 -16.89
C PHE A 163 10.89 1.03 -16.72
N ALA A 164 11.69 0.63 -15.71
CA ALA A 164 12.96 1.26 -15.36
C ALA A 164 12.85 2.80 -15.26
N HIS A 165 11.78 3.27 -14.62
CA HIS A 165 11.41 4.68 -14.55
C HIS A 165 10.61 4.96 -13.28
N PRO A 166 10.79 6.11 -12.61
CA PRO A 166 9.96 6.49 -11.46
C PRO A 166 8.47 6.40 -11.80
N PHE A 167 7.75 5.52 -11.11
CA PHE A 167 6.39 5.18 -11.46
C PHE A 167 5.40 6.16 -10.80
N PRO A 168 4.64 6.93 -11.60
CA PRO A 168 3.62 7.82 -11.04
C PRO A 168 2.42 7.01 -10.54
N PHE A 169 1.79 7.46 -9.46
CA PHE A 169 0.54 6.89 -8.95
C PHE A 169 -0.18 7.86 -8.02
N SER A 170 -1.47 7.64 -7.84
CA SER A 170 -2.19 8.11 -6.66
C SER A 170 -2.39 6.91 -5.76
N MET A 171 -2.16 7.05 -4.46
CA MET A 171 -2.47 6.02 -3.47
C MET A 171 -3.21 6.61 -2.29
N GLY A 172 -3.98 5.78 -1.61
CA GLY A 172 -4.71 6.21 -0.41
C GLY A 172 -5.14 5.05 0.46
N TRP A 173 -5.35 5.36 1.74
CA TRP A 173 -5.78 4.40 2.76
C TRP A 173 -7.27 4.52 3.03
N HIS A 174 -7.96 3.39 3.07
CA HIS A 174 -9.35 3.27 3.50
C HIS A 174 -9.42 2.36 4.73
N GLY A 175 -10.07 2.85 5.78
CA GLY A 175 -10.30 2.13 7.03
C GLY A 175 -11.66 2.49 7.60
N ALA A 176 -12.03 1.86 8.71
CA ALA A 176 -13.32 2.10 9.34
C ALA A 176 -13.51 3.59 9.68
N PRO A 177 -14.67 4.19 9.34
CA PRO A 177 -15.01 5.56 9.73
C PRO A 177 -14.81 5.81 11.23
N GLY A 178 -14.45 7.02 11.61
CA GLY A 178 -14.36 7.49 13.00
C GLY A 178 -15.68 7.33 13.79
N PRO A 179 -15.72 7.69 15.08
CA PRO A 179 -16.88 7.47 15.93
C PRO A 179 -18.15 8.07 15.30
N HIS A 180 -19.17 7.23 15.18
CA HIS A 180 -20.44 7.60 14.57
C HIS A 180 -21.30 8.37 15.58
N PRO A 181 -21.91 9.52 15.21
CA PRO A 181 -22.97 10.11 16.02
C PRO A 181 -24.30 9.32 15.98
N ALA A 182 -24.44 8.31 15.10
CA ALA A 182 -25.67 7.50 15.04
C ALA A 182 -25.45 6.10 15.64
N PRO A 183 -26.50 5.50 16.23
CA PRO A 183 -26.41 4.18 16.86
C PRO A 183 -25.98 3.14 15.82
N THR A 184 -24.90 2.43 16.13
CA THR A 184 -24.50 1.23 15.39
C THR A 184 -25.57 0.17 15.63
N PRO A 185 -26.17 -0.45 14.59
CA PRO A 185 -27.05 -1.58 14.83
C PRO A 185 -26.28 -2.66 15.59
N PRO A 186 -26.90 -3.36 16.54
CA PRO A 186 -26.22 -4.35 17.37
C PRO A 186 -25.59 -5.42 16.48
N THR A 187 -24.30 -5.67 16.68
CA THR A 187 -23.59 -6.78 16.04
C THR A 187 -24.32 -8.08 16.40
N PRO A 188 -24.78 -8.88 15.43
CA PRO A 188 -25.39 -10.17 15.73
C PRO A 188 -24.41 -11.03 16.55
N PRO A 189 -24.90 -11.83 17.51
CA PRO A 189 -24.04 -12.65 18.35
C PRO A 189 -23.20 -13.60 17.47
N MET A 190 -21.86 -13.44 17.56
CA MET A 190 -20.92 -14.29 16.86
C MET A 190 -20.90 -15.70 17.49
N PRO A 191 -20.86 -16.78 16.69
CA PRO A 191 -20.58 -18.12 17.20
C PRO A 191 -19.25 -18.13 17.97
N SER A 192 -19.23 -18.78 19.14
CA SER A 192 -18.15 -18.71 20.15
C SER A 192 -16.76 -19.19 19.69
N ASP A 193 -16.66 -19.80 18.51
CA ASP A 193 -15.46 -20.51 18.05
C ASP A 193 -14.67 -19.75 16.97
N ARG A 194 -15.11 -18.56 16.56
CA ARG A 194 -14.40 -17.72 15.58
C ARG A 194 -13.68 -16.56 16.25
N ARG A 195 -12.45 -16.28 15.79
CA ARG A 195 -11.75 -15.03 16.12
C ARG A 195 -12.65 -13.83 15.77
N PRO A 196 -12.58 -12.72 16.53
CA PRO A 196 -13.36 -11.53 16.23
C PRO A 196 -13.00 -11.05 14.83
N GLU A 197 -13.95 -11.13 13.90
CA GLU A 197 -13.86 -10.50 12.59
C GLU A 197 -14.38 -9.06 12.70
N THR A 198 -13.88 -8.19 11.83
CA THR A 198 -14.29 -6.80 11.75
C THR A 198 -15.14 -6.57 10.51
N VAL A 199 -16.15 -5.69 10.60
CA VAL A 199 -16.95 -5.31 9.43
C VAL A 199 -16.06 -4.69 8.36
N TRP A 200 -15.24 -3.73 8.79
CA TRP A 200 -14.26 -3.04 7.96
C TRP A 200 -12.91 -3.72 8.00
N GLN A 201 -12.27 -3.78 6.84
CA GLN A 201 -10.88 -4.19 6.69
C GLN A 201 -10.06 -3.04 6.12
N LEU A 202 -9.01 -2.66 6.83
CA LEU A 202 -8.02 -1.69 6.38
C LEU A 202 -7.40 -2.12 5.05
N HIS A 203 -7.29 -1.21 4.11
CA HIS A 203 -6.61 -1.45 2.84
C HIS A 203 -6.10 -0.16 2.22
N ALA A 204 -5.14 -0.28 1.32
CA ALA A 204 -4.64 0.80 0.48
C ALA A 204 -4.84 0.47 -0.99
N HIS A 205 -5.25 1.48 -1.75
CA HIS A 205 -5.34 1.44 -3.20
C HIS A 205 -4.13 2.13 -3.83
N PHE A 206 -3.63 1.59 -4.94
CA PHE A 206 -2.64 2.23 -5.80
C PHE A 206 -3.17 2.31 -7.22
N TYR A 207 -3.24 3.53 -7.76
CA TYR A 207 -3.77 3.84 -9.09
C TYR A 207 -2.68 4.43 -9.99
N PRO A 208 -1.83 3.60 -10.60
CA PRO A 208 -0.82 4.07 -11.53
C PRO A 208 -1.35 4.22 -12.96
N PRO A 209 -1.00 5.29 -13.69
CA PRO A 209 -1.52 5.54 -15.02
C PRO A 209 -0.71 4.87 -16.15
N LEU A 210 0.55 4.46 -15.92
CA LEU A 210 1.40 3.91 -16.98
C LEU A 210 0.87 2.55 -17.49
N LEU A 211 0.89 2.35 -18.81
CA LEU A 211 0.29 1.17 -19.45
C LEU A 211 1.31 0.30 -20.20
N ARG A 212 2.07 0.88 -21.16
CA ARG A 212 2.98 0.12 -22.04
C ARG A 212 4.45 0.48 -21.89
N SER A 213 4.74 1.70 -21.44
CA SER A 213 6.09 2.26 -21.35
C SER A 213 6.08 3.48 -20.42
N PRO A 214 7.26 4.07 -20.09
CA PRO A 214 7.34 5.31 -19.32
C PRO A 214 6.58 6.50 -19.93
N THR A 215 6.32 6.46 -21.24
CA THR A 215 5.72 7.56 -22.00
C THR A 215 4.29 7.29 -22.44
N ILE A 216 3.79 6.06 -22.28
CA ILE A 216 2.44 5.66 -22.71
C ILE A 216 1.59 5.31 -21.49
N ARG A 217 0.61 6.16 -21.22
CA ARG A 217 -0.33 6.05 -20.10
C ARG A 217 -1.76 5.76 -20.54
N LYS A 218 -2.53 5.14 -19.65
CA LYS A 218 -3.99 5.08 -19.71
C LYS A 218 -4.56 6.49 -19.49
N HIS A 219 -5.58 6.82 -20.27
CA HIS A 219 -6.38 8.02 -20.11
C HIS A 219 -7.82 7.58 -19.83
N VAL A 220 -8.36 7.95 -18.67
CA VAL A 220 -9.77 7.71 -18.34
C VAL A 220 -10.58 8.83 -19.00
N VAL A 221 -11.03 8.59 -20.23
CA VAL A 221 -11.71 9.58 -21.08
C VAL A 221 -12.83 8.92 -21.88
N GLY A 222 -13.62 9.71 -22.61
CA GLY A 222 -14.57 9.16 -23.59
C GLY A 222 -15.56 8.19 -22.94
N TYR A 223 -15.53 6.93 -23.37
CA TYR A 223 -16.45 5.90 -22.87
C TYR A 223 -16.38 5.73 -21.35
N GLU A 224 -15.18 5.77 -20.75
CA GLU A 224 -15.03 5.58 -19.30
C GLU A 224 -15.58 6.75 -18.48
N MET A 225 -15.64 7.96 -19.04
CA MET A 225 -16.24 9.13 -18.36
C MET A 225 -17.76 9.16 -18.44
N PHE A 226 -18.35 8.49 -19.45
CA PHE A 226 -19.78 8.62 -19.76
C PHE A 226 -20.55 7.30 -19.70
N ALA A 227 -19.88 6.17 -19.48
CA ALA A 227 -20.50 4.85 -19.42
C ALA A 227 -19.86 3.97 -18.34
N GLU A 228 -18.87 3.15 -18.68
CA GLU A 228 -18.26 2.19 -17.76
C GLU A 228 -16.75 2.05 -17.97
N VAL A 229 -16.11 1.47 -16.97
CA VAL A 229 -14.67 1.26 -16.92
C VAL A 229 -14.26 0.22 -17.96
N GLN A 230 -13.23 0.54 -18.76
CA GLN A 230 -12.62 -0.39 -19.72
C GLN A 230 -11.14 -0.62 -19.40
N ARG A 231 -10.62 -1.80 -19.74
CA ARG A 231 -9.18 -2.11 -19.67
C ARG A 231 -8.73 -3.02 -20.80
N ASP A 232 -7.50 -2.79 -21.29
CA ASP A 232 -6.85 -3.62 -22.30
C ASP A 232 -6.01 -4.77 -21.71
N LEU A 233 -5.44 -4.54 -20.52
CA LEU A 233 -4.59 -5.50 -19.81
C LEU A 233 -5.44 -6.25 -18.77
N THR A 234 -5.25 -7.56 -18.64
CA THR A 234 -5.93 -8.34 -17.61
C THR A 234 -5.23 -8.19 -16.25
N PRO A 235 -5.98 -8.23 -15.13
CA PRO A 235 -5.41 -8.25 -13.79
C PRO A 235 -4.38 -9.36 -13.59
N GLU A 236 -4.63 -10.53 -14.19
CA GLU A 236 -3.75 -11.69 -14.14
C GLU A 236 -2.42 -11.40 -14.85
N ASP A 237 -2.47 -10.86 -16.07
CA ASP A 237 -1.27 -10.48 -16.83
C ASP A 237 -0.49 -9.35 -16.15
N ALA A 238 -1.19 -8.36 -15.57
CA ALA A 238 -0.59 -7.28 -14.81
C ALA A 238 0.17 -7.83 -13.59
N ALA A 239 -0.44 -8.75 -12.85
CA ALA A 239 0.18 -9.38 -11.69
C ALA A 239 1.41 -10.23 -12.09
N ILE A 240 1.34 -10.98 -13.19
CA ILE A 240 2.49 -11.74 -13.73
C ILE A 240 3.65 -10.81 -14.03
N ARG A 241 3.41 -9.68 -14.70
CA ARG A 241 4.46 -8.72 -15.05
C ARG A 241 5.11 -8.09 -13.82
N LEU A 242 4.31 -7.67 -12.84
CA LEU A 242 4.82 -7.14 -11.56
C LEU A 242 5.67 -8.18 -10.83
N ARG A 243 5.19 -9.43 -10.69
CA ARG A 243 5.97 -10.50 -10.07
C ARG A 243 7.29 -10.76 -10.78
N THR A 244 7.29 -10.74 -12.12
CA THR A 244 8.48 -11.02 -12.94
C THR A 244 9.60 -10.01 -12.68
N VAL A 245 9.27 -8.72 -12.56
CA VAL A 245 10.29 -7.69 -12.26
C VAL A 245 10.72 -7.70 -10.79
N MET A 246 9.82 -8.07 -9.89
CA MET A 246 10.11 -8.19 -8.46
C MET A 246 10.96 -9.42 -8.11
N SER A 247 10.90 -10.50 -8.88
CA SER A 247 11.79 -11.65 -8.71
C SER A 247 13.19 -11.38 -9.28
N ALA A 248 13.28 -10.75 -10.46
CA ALA A 248 14.55 -10.42 -11.09
C ALA A 248 15.40 -9.41 -10.29
N SER A 249 14.75 -8.47 -9.60
CA SER A 249 15.40 -7.53 -8.70
C SER A 249 15.91 -8.17 -7.40
N TRP A 250 15.36 -9.32 -7.00
CA TRP A 250 15.85 -10.08 -5.84
C TRP A 250 17.12 -10.87 -6.16
N ASP A 251 17.17 -11.55 -7.32
CA ASP A 251 18.33 -12.36 -7.73
C ASP A 251 19.60 -11.50 -7.95
N SER A 252 19.41 -10.23 -8.32
CA SER A 252 20.50 -9.25 -8.46
C SER A 252 20.99 -8.67 -7.13
N VAL A 253 20.19 -8.75 -6.06
CA VAL A 253 20.61 -8.37 -4.69
C VAL A 253 21.28 -9.54 -3.96
N VAL A 254 20.86 -10.78 -4.21
CA VAL A 254 21.44 -12.00 -3.62
C VAL A 254 22.85 -12.33 -4.16
N THR A 255 23.24 -11.76 -5.30
CA THR A 255 24.53 -12.01 -5.95
C THR A 255 25.65 -11.02 -5.57
N LEU A 256 25.43 -10.12 -4.62
CA LEU A 256 26.53 -9.32 -4.04
C LEU A 256 27.23 -10.14 -2.94
N PRO A 257 28.52 -10.50 -3.09
CA PRO A 257 29.25 -11.17 -2.01
C PRO A 257 29.37 -10.24 -0.80
N PRO A 258 29.43 -10.78 0.43
CA PRO A 258 29.64 -9.96 1.62
C PRO A 258 30.93 -9.17 1.45
N THR A 259 30.82 -7.85 1.57
CA THR A 259 31.93 -6.92 1.60
C THR A 259 32.95 -7.38 2.62
N ALA A 260 34.16 -7.67 2.15
CA ALA A 260 35.31 -7.98 2.99
C ALA A 260 35.64 -6.74 3.83
N ALA A 261 35.18 -6.75 5.08
CA ALA A 261 35.58 -5.79 6.09
C ALA A 261 36.96 -6.16 6.64
N THR A 262 37.88 -5.21 6.51
CA THR A 262 38.98 -4.90 7.44
C THR A 262 40.16 -5.86 7.57
N ALA A 263 41.36 -5.36 7.20
CA ALA A 263 42.59 -5.61 7.96
C ALA A 263 43.54 -4.41 7.78
N LEU A 264 43.48 -3.47 8.73
CA LEU A 264 44.69 -2.72 9.12
C LEU A 264 45.49 -3.61 10.07
N PRO A 265 46.82 -3.57 10.02
CA PRO A 265 47.56 -3.57 11.27
C PRO A 265 48.63 -2.46 11.31
N GLY A 266 48.72 -1.85 12.48
CA GLY A 266 49.74 -0.87 12.82
C GLY A 266 51.15 -1.45 12.91
N SER A 267 52.11 -0.53 12.72
CA SER A 267 53.55 -0.59 13.04
C SER A 267 53.85 -1.07 14.49
N PRO A 268 55.07 -1.57 14.86
CA PRO A 268 56.33 -0.81 14.73
C PRO A 268 57.69 -1.56 14.58
N LEU A 269 58.71 -0.75 14.23
CA LEU A 269 60.17 -0.84 14.49
C LEU A 269 60.96 -2.12 14.16
N HIS A 270 62.01 -2.00 13.32
CA HIS A 270 63.40 -2.33 13.70
C HIS A 270 64.45 -1.81 12.67
N LEU A 271 65.68 -1.71 13.17
CA LEU A 271 66.86 -0.99 12.67
C LEU A 271 67.56 -1.60 11.41
N ARG A 272 68.36 -0.73 10.75
CA ARG A 272 69.50 -0.89 9.78
C ARG A 272 70.30 -2.22 9.84
N PRO A 273 71.14 -2.63 8.83
CA PRO A 273 72.01 -1.83 7.92
C PRO A 273 71.91 -2.25 6.42
N SER A 274 72.45 -1.56 5.41
CA SER A 274 73.77 -0.97 5.17
C SER A 274 73.65 0.21 4.20
#